data_AF-A0A838QX12-F1
#
_entry.id   AF-A0A838QX12-F1
#
_cell.length_a   1.000
_cell.length_b   1.000
_cell.length_c   1.000
_cell.angle_alpha   90.00
_cell.angle_beta   90.00
_cell.angle_gamma   90.00
#
_symmetry.space_group_name_H-M   'P 1'
#
loop_
_entity.id
_entity.type
_entity.pdbx_description
1 polymer ?
#
loop_
_entity_poly.entity_id
_entity_poly.type
_entity_poly.pdbx_seq_one_letter_code
_entity_poly.pdbx_strand_id
1 'polypeptide(L)'
;PMLPTPPVWVTSPPIRVPAGHVVEITGMARVGEVPIGSPDPLLIFDSVGGEESAIRVSSAPSWAPFRMVRAAPPGGEVRVTIALGGIGRAQVDSLTFRFVPMRANAVAQAALQSR
;
A
#
# COMPACT_ATOMS: atom_id res chain seq x y z
N PRO A 1 11.68 -25.37 3.81
CA PRO A 1 10.23 -25.65 3.95
C PRO A 1 9.45 -24.37 3.66
N MET A 2 8.26 -24.46 3.07
CA MET A 2 7.35 -23.30 2.97
C MET A 2 6.82 -22.94 4.36
N LEU A 3 6.73 -21.66 4.64
CA LEU A 3 6.06 -21.14 5.82
C LEU A 3 4.55 -21.00 5.53
N PRO A 4 3.67 -21.34 6.48
CA PRO A 4 2.22 -21.24 6.29
C PRO A 4 1.70 -19.80 6.37
N THR A 5 2.46 -18.89 7.00
CA THR A 5 2.12 -17.46 7.15
C THR A 5 3.40 -16.64 7.30
N PRO A 6 3.42 -15.37 6.86
CA PRO A 6 4.52 -14.45 7.13
C PRO A 6 4.96 -14.45 8.60
N PRO A 7 6.24 -14.67 8.94
CA PRO A 7 6.73 -14.67 10.32
C PRO A 7 6.82 -13.28 10.95
N VAL A 8 6.84 -12.20 10.16
CA VAL A 8 6.96 -10.83 10.66
C VAL A 8 5.90 -9.94 10.01
N TRP A 9 5.21 -9.19 10.86
CA TRP A 9 4.20 -8.20 10.49
C TRP A 9 4.49 -6.89 11.20
N VAL A 10 4.51 -5.80 10.45
CA VAL A 10 4.63 -4.45 10.99
C VAL A 10 3.46 -3.63 10.49
N THR A 11 2.65 -3.11 11.42
CA THR A 11 1.45 -2.32 11.10
C THR A 11 1.63 -0.89 11.61
N SER A 12 1.35 0.08 10.75
CA SER A 12 1.39 1.49 11.13
C SER A 12 0.28 1.85 12.13
N PRO A 13 0.43 2.95 12.89
CA PRO A 13 -0.71 3.62 13.51
C PRO A 13 -1.78 3.98 12.46
N PRO A 14 -3.04 4.18 12.89
CA PRO A 14 -4.09 4.62 11.98
C PRO A 14 -3.85 6.07 11.54
N ILE A 15 -4.08 6.32 10.25
CA ILE A 15 -4.06 7.66 9.65
C ILE A 15 -5.47 8.00 9.21
N ARG A 16 -6.03 9.08 9.76
CA ARG A 16 -7.38 9.55 9.39
C ARG A 16 -7.35 10.20 8.01
N VAL A 17 -8.21 9.75 7.11
CA VAL A 17 -8.34 10.31 5.76
C VAL A 17 -9.45 11.36 5.77
N PRO A 18 -9.17 12.62 5.39
CA PRO A 18 -10.20 13.65 5.30
C PRO A 18 -11.29 13.26 4.29
N ALA A 19 -12.54 13.63 4.58
CA ALA A 19 -13.64 13.44 3.64
C ALA A 19 -13.34 14.12 2.29
N GLY A 20 -13.79 13.51 1.20
CA GLY A 20 -13.57 14.04 -0.15
C GLY A 20 -12.12 13.92 -0.66
N HIS A 21 -11.25 13.15 0.00
CA HIS A 21 -9.88 12.90 -0.46
C HIS A 21 -9.67 11.43 -0.80
N VAL A 22 -8.77 11.16 -1.75
CA VAL A 22 -8.09 9.86 -1.84
C VAL A 22 -6.77 9.95 -1.07
N VAL A 23 -6.31 8.80 -0.58
CA VAL A 23 -4.98 8.69 0.00
C VAL A 23 -4.04 8.03 -1.01
N GLU A 24 -2.91 8.67 -1.25
CA GLU A 24 -1.76 8.08 -1.92
C GLU A 24 -0.74 7.67 -0.86
N ILE A 25 -0.32 6.41 -0.91
CA ILE A 25 0.65 5.82 0.01
C ILE A 25 1.86 5.45 -0.82
N THR A 26 3.01 6.03 -0.52
CA THR A 26 4.28 5.76 -1.23
C THR A 26 5.36 5.33 -0.27
N GLY A 27 6.39 4.69 -0.81
CA GLY A 27 7.63 4.46 -0.09
C GLY A 27 8.66 3.79 -0.99
N MET A 28 9.77 3.41 -0.39
CA MET A 28 10.86 2.67 -1.02
C MET A 28 10.92 1.27 -0.42
N ALA A 29 11.10 0.26 -1.24
CA ALA A 29 11.29 -1.12 -0.81
C ALA A 29 12.58 -1.69 -1.41
N ARG A 30 13.23 -2.58 -0.68
CA ARG A 30 14.39 -3.34 -1.15
C ARG A 30 14.30 -4.78 -0.66
N VAL A 31 14.44 -5.70 -1.59
CA VAL A 31 14.53 -7.15 -1.35
C VAL A 31 15.79 -7.60 -2.09
N GLY A 32 16.93 -7.37 -1.43
CA GLY A 32 18.26 -7.60 -2.00
C GLY A 32 18.56 -9.08 -2.22
N GLU A 33 18.08 -9.92 -1.30
CA GLU A 33 18.13 -11.36 -1.37
C GLU A 33 16.72 -11.89 -1.13
N VAL A 34 16.27 -12.83 -1.95
CA VAL A 34 14.91 -13.36 -1.87
C VAL A 34 14.77 -14.21 -0.60
N PRO A 35 13.87 -13.86 0.34
CA PRO A 35 13.58 -14.65 1.53
C PRO A 35 13.14 -16.07 1.17
N ILE A 36 13.60 -17.04 1.94
CA ILE A 36 13.32 -18.46 1.70
C ILE A 36 11.98 -18.83 2.33
N GLY A 37 11.23 -19.72 1.66
CA GLY A 37 10.05 -20.34 2.25
C GLY A 37 8.75 -19.56 2.05
N SER A 38 8.70 -18.60 1.12
CA SER A 38 7.46 -17.93 0.70
C SER A 38 7.49 -17.60 -0.80
N PRO A 39 6.37 -17.76 -1.53
CA PRO A 39 6.22 -17.24 -2.89
C PRO A 39 6.07 -15.70 -2.93
N ASP A 40 5.69 -15.09 -1.80
CA ASP A 40 5.55 -13.65 -1.61
C ASP A 40 6.61 -13.15 -0.59
N PRO A 41 7.80 -12.76 -1.05
CA PRO A 41 8.89 -12.24 -0.21
C PRO A 41 8.53 -11.10 0.72
N LEU A 42 7.91 -10.05 0.17
CA LEU A 42 7.50 -8.85 0.88
C LEU A 42 6.13 -8.44 0.38
N LEU A 43 5.16 -8.37 1.29
CA LEU A 43 3.82 -7.87 1.03
C LEU A 43 3.67 -6.51 1.69
N ILE A 44 3.14 -5.54 0.95
CA ILE A 44 2.80 -4.21 1.45
C ILE A 44 1.34 -3.96 1.08
N PHE A 45 0.50 -3.79 2.07
CA PHE A 45 -0.94 -3.59 1.86
C PHE A 45 -1.52 -2.63 2.88
N ASP A 46 -2.74 -2.19 2.64
CA ASP A 46 -3.45 -1.25 3.48
C ASP A 46 -4.80 -1.82 3.96
N SER A 47 -5.37 -1.21 5.00
CA SER A 47 -6.63 -1.65 5.60
C SER A 47 -7.88 -1.44 4.73
N VAL A 48 -7.79 -0.70 3.61
CA VAL A 48 -8.92 -0.50 2.68
C VAL A 48 -8.94 -1.61 1.63
N GLY A 49 -7.78 -1.88 1.02
CA GLY A 49 -7.65 -2.89 -0.03
C GLY A 49 -7.39 -4.32 0.50
N GLY A 50 -6.89 -4.46 1.72
CA GLY A 50 -6.49 -5.75 2.30
C GLY A 50 -5.33 -6.41 1.52
N GLU A 51 -5.02 -7.65 1.90
CA GLU A 51 -3.94 -8.44 1.28
C GLU A 51 -4.20 -8.76 -0.21
N GLU A 52 -5.46 -8.80 -0.64
CA GLU A 52 -5.81 -9.02 -2.05
C GLU A 52 -5.32 -7.88 -2.94
N SER A 53 -5.26 -6.66 -2.42
CA SER A 53 -4.72 -5.49 -3.12
C SER A 53 -3.26 -5.18 -2.74
N ALA A 54 -2.54 -6.15 -2.16
CA ALA A 54 -1.15 -5.97 -1.75
C ALA A 54 -0.21 -5.76 -2.95
N ILE A 55 0.75 -4.86 -2.76
CA ILE A 55 1.96 -4.83 -3.57
C ILE A 55 2.86 -5.98 -3.10
N ARG A 56 3.24 -6.85 -4.03
CA ARG A 56 4.15 -7.97 -3.81
C ARG A 56 5.49 -7.65 -4.44
N VAL A 57 6.51 -7.47 -3.61
CA VAL A 57 7.89 -7.20 -4.07
C VAL A 57 8.66 -8.51 -4.05
N SER A 58 8.68 -9.22 -5.18
CA SER A 58 9.38 -10.50 -5.30
C SER A 58 10.90 -10.34 -5.28
N SER A 59 11.43 -9.32 -5.94
CA SER A 59 12.84 -8.96 -5.92
C SER A 59 13.01 -7.47 -6.17
N ALA A 60 13.93 -6.85 -5.43
CA ALA A 60 14.33 -5.45 -5.62
C ALA A 60 15.78 -5.31 -5.13
N PRO A 61 16.79 -5.57 -5.99
CA PRO A 61 18.20 -5.60 -5.58
C PRO A 61 18.70 -4.24 -5.06
N SER A 62 18.11 -3.15 -5.57
CA SER A 62 18.25 -1.78 -5.10
C SER A 62 16.91 -1.23 -4.60
N TRP A 63 16.95 -0.07 -3.94
CA TRP A 63 15.73 0.64 -3.55
C TRP A 63 14.84 0.91 -4.77
N ALA A 64 13.60 0.43 -4.71
CA ALA A 64 12.58 0.63 -5.72
C ALA A 64 11.35 1.31 -5.10
N PRO A 65 10.74 2.29 -5.77
CA PRO A 65 9.55 2.93 -5.25
C PRO A 65 8.34 2.01 -5.36
N PHE A 66 7.40 2.16 -4.42
CA PHE A 66 6.05 1.59 -4.51
C PHE A 66 5.00 2.67 -4.29
N ARG A 67 3.79 2.43 -4.81
CA ARG A 67 2.68 3.37 -4.71
C ARG A 67 1.33 2.66 -4.67
N MET A 68 0.51 3.00 -3.68
CA MET A 68 -0.90 2.60 -3.57
C MET A 68 -1.78 3.85 -3.58
N VAL A 69 -2.94 3.78 -4.23
CA VAL A 69 -3.95 4.85 -4.21
C VAL A 69 -5.27 4.24 -3.77
N ARG A 70 -5.94 4.86 -2.79
CA ARG A 70 -7.20 4.37 -2.20
C ARG A 70 -8.21 5.49 -2.02
N ALA A 71 -9.46 5.20 -2.39
CA ALA A 71 -10.61 5.94 -1.90
C ALA A 71 -10.99 5.35 -0.54
N ALA A 72 -10.59 6.01 0.55
CA ALA A 72 -11.02 5.60 1.88
C ALA A 72 -12.50 5.95 2.09
N PRO A 73 -13.25 5.15 2.89
CA PRO A 73 -14.58 5.55 3.33
C PRO A 73 -14.56 6.95 3.97
N PRO A 74 -15.63 7.75 3.88
CA PRO A 74 -15.67 9.08 4.47
C PRO A 74 -15.33 9.08 5.97
N GLY A 75 -14.31 9.85 6.37
CA GLY A 75 -13.84 9.89 7.76
C GLY A 75 -13.13 8.61 8.23
N GLY A 76 -12.82 7.70 7.31
CA GLY A 76 -12.18 6.42 7.59
C GLY A 76 -10.71 6.57 8.00
N GLU A 77 -10.22 5.51 8.64
CA GLU A 77 -8.81 5.37 9.00
C GLU A 77 -8.13 4.37 8.08
N VAL A 78 -6.88 4.66 7.73
CA VAL A 78 -6.03 3.79 6.93
C VAL A 78 -4.82 3.37 7.74
N ARG A 79 -4.51 2.08 7.70
CA ARG A 79 -3.27 1.49 8.23
C ARG A 79 -2.53 0.86 7.08
N VAL A 80 -1.20 0.89 7.12
CA VAL A 80 -0.34 0.10 6.24
C VAL A 80 0.23 -1.05 7.04
N THR A 81 0.19 -2.24 6.46
CA THR A 81 0.82 -3.44 6.98
C THR A 81 1.90 -3.90 6.02
N ILE A 82 3.07 -4.18 6.56
CA ILE A 82 4.22 -4.75 5.86
C ILE A 82 4.45 -6.15 6.43
N ALA A 83 4.42 -7.17 5.59
CA ALA A 83 4.66 -8.55 5.98
C ALA A 83 5.87 -9.13 5.24
N LEU A 84 6.82 -9.69 5.98
CA LEU A 84 7.94 -10.47 5.43
C LEU A 84 7.49 -11.92 5.35
N GLY A 85 7.30 -12.45 4.14
CA GLY A 85 6.68 -13.77 3.96
C GLY A 85 7.58 -14.94 4.33
N GLY A 86 8.90 -14.78 4.23
CA GLY A 86 9.89 -15.86 4.40
C GLY A 86 10.95 -15.58 5.46
N ILE A 87 11.90 -16.50 5.58
CA ILE A 87 13.11 -16.31 6.39
C ILE A 87 14.12 -15.51 5.55
N GLY A 88 14.49 -14.32 6.02
CA GLY A 88 15.42 -13.45 5.31
C GLY A 88 15.31 -12.00 5.74
N ARG A 89 15.56 -11.09 4.80
CA ARG A 89 15.54 -9.65 5.03
C ARG A 89 14.85 -8.93 3.89
N ALA A 90 13.98 -7.98 4.25
CA ALA A 90 13.49 -6.94 3.38
C ALA A 90 13.66 -5.60 4.09
N GLN A 91 13.77 -4.52 3.33
CA GLN A 91 13.88 -3.16 3.87
C GLN A 91 12.77 -2.31 3.25
N VAL A 92 12.14 -1.48 4.08
CA VAL A 92 11.16 -0.49 3.66
C VAL A 92 11.53 0.84 4.30
N ASP A 93 11.46 1.92 3.54
CA ASP A 93 11.81 3.26 3.99
C ASP A 93 10.95 4.33 3.32
N SER A 94 10.96 5.55 3.85
CA SER A 94 10.28 6.73 3.31
C SER A 94 8.76 6.55 3.11
N LEU A 95 8.12 5.78 4.02
CA LEU A 95 6.67 5.57 3.99
C LEU A 95 5.96 6.92 4.19
N THR A 96 5.20 7.32 3.18
CA THR A 96 4.56 8.64 3.12
C THR A 96 3.09 8.49 2.77
N PHE A 97 2.25 9.27 3.45
CA PHE A 97 0.83 9.40 3.17
C PHE A 97 0.57 10.80 2.62
N ARG A 98 -0.05 10.87 1.44
CA ARG A 98 -0.44 12.13 0.81
C ARG A 98 -1.93 12.11 0.53
N PHE A 99 -2.64 13.12 1.02
CA PHE A 99 -4.06 13.29 0.72
C PHE A 99 -4.23 14.11 -0.55
N VAL A 100 -4.97 13.56 -1.50
CA VAL A 100 -5.26 14.21 -2.78
C VAL A 100 -6.76 14.52 -2.81
N PRO A 101 -7.17 15.79 -2.87
CA PRO A 101 -8.57 16.15 -3.00
C PRO A 101 -9.19 15.49 -4.24
N MET A 102 -10.32 14.80 -4.05
CA MET A 102 -11.14 14.37 -5.17
C MET A 102 -11.79 15.61 -5.76
N ARG A 103 -11.38 16.01 -6.96
CA ARG A 103 -12.07 17.08 -7.68
C ARG A 103 -13.46 16.58 -8.05
N ALA A 104 -14.48 17.12 -7.40
CA ALA A 104 -15.88 16.92 -7.78
C ALA A 104 -16.20 17.73 -9.04
N ASN A 105 -15.54 17.49 -10.19
CA ASN A 105 -15.76 18.25 -11.43
C ASN A 105 -15.27 17.51 -12.69
N ALA A 106 -15.86 16.37 -13.00
CA ALA A 106 -15.74 15.79 -14.35
C ALA A 106 -17.11 15.29 -14.84
N VAL A 107 -17.81 14.51 -14.00
CA VAL A 107 -19.13 13.97 -14.35
C VAL A 107 -20.21 15.06 -14.37
N ALA A 108 -20.21 15.98 -13.40
CA ALA A 108 -21.18 17.08 -13.36
C ALA A 108 -20.99 18.09 -14.51
N GLN A 109 -19.73 18.36 -14.91
CA GLN A 109 -19.44 19.27 -16.02
C GLN A 109 -19.85 18.68 -17.38
N ALA A 110 -19.65 17.37 -17.59
CA ALA A 110 -20.10 16.69 -18.81
C ALA A 110 -21.63 16.70 -18.96
N ALA A 111 -22.38 16.56 -17.85
CA ALA A 111 -23.84 16.61 -17.86
C ALA A 111 -24.43 18.02 -18.03
N LEU A 112 -23.67 19.06 -17.70
CA LEU A 112 -24.04 20.47 -17.89
C LEU A 112 -23.73 20.98 -19.30
N GLN A 113 -22.74 20.40 -19.99
CA GLN A 113 -22.35 20.77 -21.35
C GLN A 113 -23.20 20.09 -22.44
N SER A 114 -24.01 19.09 -22.08
CA SER A 114 -24.92 18.38 -22.99
C SER A 114 -26.35 18.96 -22.95
N ARG A 115 -26.52 20.22 -22.51
CA ARG A 115 -27.81 20.92 -22.43
C ARG A 115 -27.78 22.21 -23.24
#